data_AF-A0A2D7MFK2-F1
#
_entry.id   AF-A0A2D7MFK2-F1
#
_cell.length_a   1.000
_cell.length_b   1.000
_cell.length_c   1.000
_cell.angle_alpha   90.00
_cell.angle_beta   90.00
_cell.angle_gamma   90.00
#
_symmetry.space_group_name_H-M   'P 1'
#
loop_
_entity.id
_entity.type
_entity.pdbx_description
1 polymer ?
#
loop_
_entity_poly.entity_id
_entity_poly.type
_entity_poly.pdbx_seq_one_letter_code
_entity_poly.pdbx_strand_id
1 'polypeptide(L)'
;MKLVFIISITSLLISQNQPKTNLNDNEGVYKDHARRIEAAVESGKISRDQASQRYRYLENRLRSNGVRGPRSNDISNHFKILGINDLGKIKENLLQNGIDELKLEAVLGGMIRVVHEMKKKQNKVFFDTRLTKYFKEDCGLNSDQVDYVRKICVEISTE
;
A
#
# COMPACT_ATOMS: atom_id res chain seq x y z
N MET A 1 68.64 -29.24 -7.82
CA MET A 1 67.37 -29.40 -7.07
C MET A 1 66.74 -28.03 -6.92
N LYS A 2 65.58 -27.79 -7.54
CA LYS A 2 64.85 -26.52 -7.41
C LYS A 2 63.79 -26.67 -6.31
N LEU A 3 63.93 -25.91 -5.24
CA LEU A 3 63.00 -25.87 -4.12
C LEU A 3 61.86 -24.90 -4.49
N VAL A 4 60.63 -25.39 -4.62
CA VAL A 4 59.44 -24.57 -4.92
C VAL A 4 58.72 -24.27 -3.60
N PHE A 5 58.75 -23.01 -3.16
CA PHE A 5 57.92 -22.54 -2.05
C PHE A 5 56.53 -22.19 -2.59
N ILE A 6 55.53 -23.00 -2.23
CA ILE A 6 54.12 -22.71 -2.51
C ILE A 6 53.59 -21.86 -1.36
N ILE A 7 53.37 -20.56 -1.61
CA ILE A 7 52.74 -19.65 -0.65
C ILE A 7 51.23 -19.79 -0.82
N SER A 8 50.60 -20.55 0.07
CA SER A 8 49.15 -20.69 0.15
C SER A 8 48.54 -19.40 0.69
N ILE A 9 47.98 -18.56 -0.18
CA ILE A 9 47.20 -17.39 0.21
C ILE A 9 45.85 -17.90 0.73
N THR A 10 45.73 -18.09 2.04
CA THR A 10 44.42 -18.34 2.67
C THR A 10 43.62 -17.05 2.60
N SER A 11 42.60 -17.01 1.74
CA SER A 11 41.64 -15.93 1.67
C SER A 11 40.83 -15.92 2.97
N LEU A 12 41.17 -15.01 3.88
CA LEU A 12 40.37 -14.75 5.07
C LEU A 12 39.09 -14.04 4.62
N LEU A 13 38.00 -14.79 4.46
CA LEU A 13 36.66 -14.26 4.28
C LEU A 13 36.24 -13.58 5.58
N ILE A 14 36.47 -12.27 5.67
CA ILE A 14 35.80 -11.43 6.67
C ILE A 14 34.34 -11.33 6.25
N SER A 15 33.52 -12.25 6.77
CA SER A 15 32.05 -12.14 6.72
C SER A 15 31.63 -10.92 7.53
N GLN A 16 31.20 -9.86 6.85
CA GLN A 16 30.52 -8.75 7.52
C GLN A 16 29.15 -9.24 7.99
N ASN A 17 29.09 -9.78 9.22
CA ASN A 17 27.84 -9.99 9.93
C ASN A 17 27.25 -8.60 10.24
N GLN A 18 26.39 -8.11 9.36
CA GLN A 18 25.48 -7.00 9.68
C GLN A 18 24.59 -7.46 10.84
N PRO A 19 24.47 -6.70 11.93
CA PRO A 19 23.62 -7.09 13.05
C PRO A 19 22.18 -7.21 12.54
N LYS A 20 21.58 -8.39 12.72
CA LYS A 20 20.16 -8.62 12.48
C LYS A 20 19.38 -7.73 13.46
N THR A 21 18.90 -6.59 13.00
CA THR A 21 17.99 -5.75 13.79
C THR A 21 16.71 -6.53 14.06
N ASN A 22 16.31 -6.59 15.33
CA ASN A 22 15.17 -7.38 15.77
C ASN A 22 13.88 -6.83 15.16
N LEU A 23 12.99 -7.72 14.70
CA LEU A 23 11.66 -7.36 14.18
C LEU A 23 10.86 -6.50 15.19
N ASN A 24 11.06 -6.71 16.49
CA ASN A 24 10.41 -5.98 17.57
C ASN A 24 10.84 -4.50 17.67
N ASP A 25 12.11 -4.18 17.41
CA ASP A 25 12.62 -2.80 17.51
C ASP A 25 12.07 -1.94 16.36
N ASN A 26 11.95 -2.57 15.19
CA ASN A 26 11.44 -1.98 13.96
C ASN A 26 9.95 -1.66 14.03
N GLU A 27 9.17 -2.55 14.66
CA GLU A 27 7.75 -2.32 14.92
C GLU A 27 7.54 -1.16 15.91
N GLY A 28 8.41 -1.03 16.91
CA GLY A 28 8.40 0.09 17.85
C GLY A 28 8.63 1.44 17.18
N VAL A 29 9.66 1.54 16.32
CA VAL A 29 9.98 2.77 15.56
C VAL A 29 8.85 3.15 14.62
N TYR A 30 8.25 2.18 13.92
CA TYR A 30 7.10 2.48 13.05
C TYR A 30 5.89 2.96 13.86
N LYS A 31 5.51 2.24 14.94
CA LYS A 31 4.36 2.60 15.78
C LYS A 31 4.50 4.00 16.38
N ASP A 32 5.70 4.38 16.78
CA ASP A 32 5.93 5.72 17.34
C ASP A 32 5.71 6.82 16.29
N HIS A 33 6.30 6.67 15.11
CA HIS A 33 6.11 7.62 14.03
C HIS A 33 4.66 7.66 13.52
N ALA A 34 4.00 6.51 13.39
CA ALA A 34 2.61 6.41 13.01
C ALA A 34 1.70 7.18 13.98
N ARG A 35 1.89 6.98 15.30
CA ARG A 35 1.13 7.71 16.34
C ARG A 35 1.25 9.22 16.19
N ARG A 36 2.45 9.72 15.88
CA ARG A 36 2.69 11.17 15.71
C ARG A 36 2.07 11.72 14.42
N ILE A 37 1.98 10.89 13.37
CA ILE A 37 1.27 11.24 12.14
C ILE A 37 -0.24 11.33 12.43
N GLU A 38 -0.83 10.32 13.07
CA GLU A 38 -2.26 10.33 13.42
C GLU A 38 -2.63 11.49 14.36
N ALA A 39 -1.85 11.74 15.41
CA ALA A 39 -2.08 12.88 16.30
C ALA A 39 -2.02 14.23 15.56
N ALA A 40 -1.19 14.34 14.52
CA ALA A 40 -1.12 15.54 13.70
C ALA A 40 -2.35 15.70 12.80
N VAL A 41 -2.91 14.58 12.29
CA VAL A 41 -4.19 14.56 11.56
C VAL A 41 -5.34 14.96 12.48
N GLU A 42 -5.45 14.32 13.65
CA GLU A 42 -6.50 14.59 14.64
C GLU A 42 -6.48 16.06 15.11
N SER A 43 -5.28 16.62 15.28
CA SER A 43 -5.13 18.04 15.64
C SER A 43 -5.31 19.03 14.47
N GLY A 44 -5.60 18.54 13.25
CA GLY A 44 -5.74 19.37 12.04
C GLY A 44 -4.45 20.01 11.54
N LYS A 45 -3.28 19.62 12.07
CA LYS A 45 -1.97 20.17 11.68
C LYS A 45 -1.51 19.69 10.31
N ILE A 46 -2.00 18.54 9.87
CA ILE A 46 -1.77 17.99 8.53
C ILE A 46 -3.07 17.41 7.99
N SER A 47 -3.24 17.47 6.67
CA SER A 47 -4.34 16.76 6.01
C SER A 47 -4.08 15.25 5.95
N ARG A 48 -5.13 14.47 5.68
CA ARG A 48 -5.01 13.01 5.47
C ARG A 48 -4.07 12.65 4.32
N ASP A 49 -4.05 13.46 3.26
CA ASP A 49 -3.10 13.29 2.15
C ASP A 49 -1.65 13.59 2.55
N GLN A 50 -1.42 14.64 3.34
CA GLN A 50 -0.10 14.92 3.90
C GLN A 50 0.37 13.82 4.85
N ALA A 51 -0.53 13.25 5.65
CA ALA A 51 -0.25 12.09 6.48
C ALA A 51 0.15 10.87 5.63
N SER A 52 -0.56 10.63 4.52
CA SER A 52 -0.22 9.58 3.57
C SER A 52 1.19 9.75 3.01
N GLN A 53 1.60 10.96 2.64
CA GLN A 53 2.98 11.22 2.21
C GLN A 53 4.01 10.95 3.32
N ARG A 54 3.70 11.31 4.57
CA ARG A 54 4.58 11.03 5.73
C ARG A 54 4.73 9.53 5.99
N TYR A 55 3.66 8.75 5.83
CA TYR A 55 3.73 7.29 5.89
C TYR A 55 4.64 6.70 4.81
N ARG A 56 4.55 7.20 3.57
CA ARG A 56 5.43 6.78 2.45
C ARG A 56 6.90 7.07 2.73
N TYR A 57 7.19 8.27 3.23
CA TYR A 57 8.55 8.64 3.62
C TYR A 57 9.10 7.73 4.72
N LEU A 58 8.30 7.47 5.76
CA LEU A 58 8.65 6.57 6.86
C LEU A 58 8.94 5.15 6.35
N GLU A 59 8.06 4.60 5.51
CA GLU A 59 8.24 3.27 4.95
C GLU A 59 9.51 3.17 4.09
N ASN A 60 9.74 4.15 3.20
CA ASN A 60 10.95 4.20 2.38
C ASN A 60 12.21 4.24 3.23
N ARG A 61 12.22 5.07 4.28
CA ARG A 61 13.34 5.17 5.24
C ARG A 61 13.60 3.85 5.94
N LEU A 62 12.55 3.15 6.39
CA LEU A 62 12.68 1.83 7.02
C LEU A 62 13.22 0.80 6.03
N ARG A 63 12.66 0.74 4.81
CA ARG A 63 13.11 -0.17 3.75
C ARG A 63 14.58 0.03 3.39
N SER A 64 15.04 1.28 3.27
CA SER A 64 16.44 1.61 3.01
C SER A 64 17.39 1.12 4.11
N ASN A 65 16.90 0.99 5.34
CA ASN A 65 17.66 0.49 6.48
C ASN A 65 17.57 -1.04 6.64
N GLY A 66 17.07 -1.77 5.63
CA GLY A 66 16.88 -3.22 5.70
C GLY A 66 15.72 -3.64 6.61
N VAL A 67 14.97 -2.67 7.11
CA VAL A 67 13.85 -2.86 8.02
C VAL A 67 12.56 -2.93 7.22
N ARG A 68 11.89 -4.07 7.24
CA ARG A 68 10.50 -4.14 6.79
C ARG A 68 9.62 -3.63 7.92
N GLY A 69 9.18 -2.38 7.81
CA GLY A 69 8.02 -1.91 8.58
C GLY A 69 6.78 -2.76 8.25
N PRO A 70 5.69 -2.64 9.03
CA PRO A 70 4.42 -3.21 8.62
C PRO A 70 4.12 -2.75 7.19
N ARG A 71 3.78 -3.71 6.34
CA ARG A 71 3.53 -3.52 4.90
C ARG A 71 2.67 -2.28 4.75
N SER A 72 3.19 -1.19 4.15
CA SER A 72 2.27 -0.10 3.85
C SER A 72 1.27 -0.65 2.85
N ASN A 73 -0.01 -0.58 3.20
CA ASN A 73 -1.05 -0.64 2.20
C ASN A 73 -1.06 0.72 1.49
N ASP A 74 0.05 1.12 0.84
CA ASP A 74 0.03 2.31 -0.01
C ASP A 74 -0.87 2.00 -1.21
N ILE A 75 -2.16 2.27 -1.00
CA ILE A 75 -3.23 2.10 -1.98
C ILE A 75 -2.81 2.75 -3.30
N SER A 76 -2.10 3.89 -3.25
CA SER A 76 -1.57 4.56 -4.45
C SER A 76 -0.63 3.69 -5.27
N ASN A 77 0.24 2.89 -4.64
CA ASN A 77 1.12 1.98 -5.38
C ASN A 77 0.35 0.83 -6.01
N HIS A 78 -0.68 0.32 -5.33
CA HIS A 78 -1.57 -0.69 -5.90
C HIS A 78 -2.29 -0.16 -7.15
N PHE A 79 -2.78 1.07 -7.11
CA PHE A 79 -3.40 1.71 -8.27
C PHE A 79 -2.42 1.98 -9.41
N LYS A 80 -1.17 2.35 -9.12
CA LYS A 80 -0.11 2.46 -10.16
C LYS A 80 0.16 1.12 -10.85
N ILE A 81 0.20 0.02 -10.11
CA ILE A 81 0.35 -1.34 -10.67
C ILE A 81 -0.82 -1.67 -11.61
N LEU A 82 -2.01 -1.12 -11.35
CA LEU A 82 -3.19 -1.28 -12.20
C LEU A 82 -3.20 -0.38 -13.45
N GLY A 83 -2.21 0.52 -13.60
CA GLY A 83 -2.11 1.48 -14.71
C GLY A 83 -2.57 2.90 -14.36
N ILE A 84 -3.07 3.12 -13.14
CA ILE A 84 -3.62 4.41 -12.73
C ILE A 84 -2.54 5.29 -12.13
N ASN A 85 -2.19 6.33 -12.85
CA ASN A 85 -1.18 7.30 -12.42
C ASN A 85 -1.77 8.42 -11.56
N ASP A 86 -3.07 8.71 -11.70
CA ASP A 86 -3.78 9.77 -10.97
C ASP A 86 -4.87 9.19 -10.06
N LEU A 87 -4.47 8.73 -8.87
CA LEU A 87 -5.40 8.32 -7.82
C LEU A 87 -6.19 9.51 -7.23
N GLY A 88 -5.66 10.74 -7.34
CA GLY A 88 -6.32 11.95 -6.83
C GLY A 88 -7.66 12.16 -7.51
N LYS A 89 -7.68 12.04 -8.84
CA LYS A 89 -8.92 12.12 -9.64
C LYS A 89 -9.97 11.07 -9.22
N ILE A 90 -9.55 9.84 -8.90
CA ILE A 90 -10.48 8.81 -8.42
C ILE A 90 -11.06 9.18 -7.06
N LYS A 91 -10.21 9.62 -6.12
CA LYS A 91 -10.66 10.06 -4.79
C LYS A 91 -11.66 11.22 -4.90
N GLU A 92 -11.35 12.22 -5.73
CA GLU A 92 -12.23 13.37 -5.97
C GLU A 92 -13.58 12.93 -6.54
N ASN A 93 -13.58 12.06 -7.54
CA ASN A 93 -14.79 11.50 -8.13
C ASN A 93 -15.66 10.75 -7.10
N LEU A 94 -15.04 9.95 -6.21
CA LEU A 94 -15.75 9.24 -5.15
C LEU A 94 -16.39 10.23 -4.15
N LEU A 95 -15.66 11.27 -3.74
CA LEU A 95 -16.16 12.32 -2.84
C LEU A 95 -17.32 13.10 -3.47
N GLN A 96 -17.21 13.49 -4.74
CA GLN A 96 -18.28 14.17 -5.48
C GLN A 96 -19.56 13.32 -5.60
N ASN A 97 -19.45 12.00 -5.48
CA ASN A 97 -20.58 11.06 -5.46
C ASN A 97 -21.01 10.67 -4.03
N GLY A 98 -20.66 11.49 -3.04
CA GLY A 98 -21.14 11.37 -1.67
C GLY A 98 -20.47 10.28 -0.84
N ILE A 99 -19.35 9.71 -1.31
CA ILE A 99 -18.56 8.76 -0.52
C ILE A 99 -17.63 9.56 0.38
N ASP A 100 -17.92 9.55 1.68
CA ASP A 100 -17.18 10.26 2.72
C ASP A 100 -15.67 9.94 2.70
N GLU A 101 -14.84 10.93 3.00
CA GLU A 101 -13.39 10.80 3.14
C GLU A 101 -12.98 9.64 4.06
N LEU A 102 -13.72 9.44 5.16
CA LEU A 102 -13.51 8.36 6.12
C LEU A 102 -13.71 6.96 5.51
N LYS A 103 -14.49 6.85 4.43
CA LYS A 103 -14.79 5.59 3.74
C LYS A 103 -13.82 5.30 2.59
N LEU A 104 -13.09 6.31 2.10
CA LEU A 104 -12.27 6.19 0.89
C LEU A 104 -11.26 5.06 0.95
N GLU A 105 -10.51 4.91 2.04
CA GLU A 105 -9.48 3.87 2.17
C GLU A 105 -10.07 2.45 2.03
N ALA A 106 -11.21 2.19 2.69
CA ALA A 106 -11.89 0.91 2.59
C ALA A 106 -12.43 0.66 1.17
N VAL A 107 -13.07 1.67 0.57
CA VAL A 107 -13.62 1.59 -0.78
C VAL A 107 -12.51 1.33 -1.80
N LEU A 108 -11.43 2.10 -1.76
CA LEU A 108 -10.27 1.95 -2.63
C LEU A 108 -9.61 0.57 -2.47
N GLY A 109 -9.49 0.07 -1.24
CA GLY A 109 -9.02 -1.29 -0.96
C GLY A 109 -9.90 -2.36 -1.60
N GLY A 110 -11.22 -2.20 -1.54
CA GLY A 110 -12.19 -3.05 -2.24
C GLY A 110 -12.03 -2.98 -3.76
N MET A 111 -11.93 -1.77 -4.31
CA MET A 111 -11.78 -1.54 -5.76
C MET A 111 -10.55 -2.24 -6.34
N ILE A 112 -9.41 -2.23 -5.64
CA ILE A 112 -8.20 -2.96 -6.05
C ILE A 112 -8.50 -4.45 -6.25
N ARG A 113 -9.25 -5.07 -5.32
CA ARG A 113 -9.62 -6.49 -5.40
C ARG A 113 -10.51 -6.75 -6.62
N VAL A 114 -11.50 -5.89 -6.83
CA VAL A 114 -12.43 -5.99 -7.97
C VAL A 114 -11.69 -5.91 -9.29
N VAL A 115 -10.87 -4.86 -9.48
CA VAL A 115 -10.14 -4.62 -10.73
C VAL A 115 -9.17 -5.75 -11.02
N HIS A 116 -8.46 -6.25 -10.00
CA HIS A 116 -7.53 -7.38 -10.17
C HIS A 116 -8.24 -8.64 -10.67
N GLU A 117 -9.40 -8.96 -10.09
CA GLU A 117 -10.22 -10.10 -10.53
C GLU A 117 -10.79 -9.90 -11.95
N MET A 118 -11.21 -8.69 -12.30
CA MET A 118 -11.68 -8.37 -13.66
C MET A 118 -10.58 -8.54 -14.71
N LYS A 119 -9.38 -7.99 -14.46
CA LYS A 119 -8.22 -8.13 -15.36
C LYS A 119 -7.79 -9.61 -15.51
N LYS A 120 -7.89 -10.41 -14.43
CA LYS A 120 -7.60 -11.86 -14.48
C LYS A 120 -8.61 -12.67 -15.30
N LYS A 121 -9.88 -12.26 -15.31
CA LYS A 121 -10.99 -13.00 -15.94
C LYS A 121 -11.39 -12.49 -17.34
N GLN A 122 -10.53 -11.71 -18.00
CA GLN A 122 -10.79 -11.11 -19.32
C GLN A 122 -12.11 -10.30 -19.35
N ASN A 123 -12.31 -9.41 -18.36
CA ASN A 123 -13.45 -8.48 -18.32
C ASN A 123 -14.85 -9.10 -18.20
N LYS A 124 -14.98 -10.34 -17.71
CA LYS A 124 -16.29 -10.76 -17.18
C LYS A 124 -16.66 -9.89 -15.98
N VAL A 125 -17.82 -9.21 -16.07
CA VAL A 125 -18.37 -8.33 -15.03
C VAL A 125 -18.32 -9.04 -13.68
N PHE A 126 -17.36 -8.66 -12.84
CA PHE A 126 -17.15 -9.27 -11.54
C PHE A 126 -17.63 -8.31 -10.45
N PHE A 127 -18.88 -8.50 -10.05
CA PHE A 127 -19.42 -7.87 -8.85
C PHE A 127 -20.35 -8.89 -8.20
N ASP A 128 -19.74 -9.90 -7.58
CA ASP A 128 -20.51 -10.98 -6.95
C ASP A 128 -21.27 -10.46 -5.71
N THR A 129 -22.12 -11.33 -5.17
CA THR A 129 -22.91 -11.04 -3.96
C THR A 129 -22.02 -10.65 -2.79
N ARG A 130 -20.83 -11.22 -2.66
CA ARG A 130 -19.90 -10.98 -1.56
C ARG A 130 -19.28 -9.58 -1.63
N LEU A 131 -18.86 -9.15 -2.82
CA LEU A 131 -18.35 -7.79 -3.04
C LEU A 131 -19.45 -6.75 -2.85
N THR A 132 -20.66 -7.02 -3.35
CA THR A 132 -21.81 -6.15 -3.14
C THR A 132 -22.08 -5.97 -1.65
N LYS A 133 -22.06 -7.07 -0.88
CA LYS A 133 -22.20 -7.05 0.57
C LYS A 133 -21.09 -6.25 1.25
N TYR A 134 -19.83 -6.48 0.86
CA TYR A 134 -18.68 -5.74 1.39
C TYR A 134 -18.86 -4.22 1.23
N PHE A 135 -19.19 -3.74 0.03
CA PHE A 135 -19.35 -2.30 -0.16
C PHE A 135 -20.57 -1.73 0.58
N LYS A 136 -21.67 -2.48 0.70
CA LYS A 136 -22.85 -2.01 1.43
C LYS A 136 -22.66 -2.00 2.94
N GLU A 137 -22.22 -3.12 3.49
CA GLU A 137 -22.18 -3.36 4.93
C GLU A 137 -20.84 -2.92 5.54
N ASP A 138 -19.71 -3.31 4.94
CA ASP A 138 -18.39 -3.03 5.50
C ASP A 138 -17.90 -1.62 5.15
N CYS A 139 -18.21 -1.12 3.94
CA CYS A 139 -17.90 0.27 3.55
C CYS A 139 -19.05 1.26 3.84
N GLY A 140 -20.25 0.77 4.20
CA GLY A 140 -21.39 1.64 4.49
C GLY A 140 -21.87 2.45 3.29
N LEU A 141 -21.81 1.90 2.07
CA LEU A 141 -22.30 2.53 0.86
C LEU A 141 -23.78 2.21 0.60
N ASN A 142 -24.52 3.17 0.07
CA ASN A 142 -25.86 2.91 -0.45
C ASN A 142 -25.81 2.24 -1.85
N SER A 143 -26.95 1.80 -2.38
CA SER A 143 -26.99 1.11 -3.69
C SER A 143 -26.41 1.95 -4.83
N ASP A 144 -26.74 3.24 -4.90
CA ASP A 144 -26.30 4.13 -5.97
C ASP A 144 -24.77 4.32 -5.95
N GLN A 145 -24.20 4.46 -4.74
CA GLN A 145 -22.76 4.54 -4.53
C GLN A 145 -22.05 3.23 -4.91
N VAL A 146 -22.65 2.07 -4.61
CA VAL A 146 -22.10 0.77 -5.02
C VAL A 146 -22.09 0.64 -6.54
N ASP A 147 -23.17 1.06 -7.21
CA ASP A 147 -23.26 1.03 -8.66
C ASP A 147 -22.25 2.00 -9.30
N TYR A 148 -22.02 3.16 -8.70
CA TYR A 148 -20.98 4.09 -9.11
C TYR A 148 -19.57 3.51 -8.97
N VAL A 149 -19.25 2.88 -7.82
CA VAL A 149 -17.98 2.18 -7.61
C VAL A 149 -17.78 1.07 -8.64
N ARG A 150 -18.83 0.30 -8.95
CA ARG A 150 -18.79 -0.74 -9.99
C ARG A 150 -18.42 -0.14 -11.36
N LYS A 151 -19.05 0.98 -11.73
CA LYS A 151 -18.76 1.67 -13.00
C LYS A 151 -17.29 2.06 -13.10
N ILE A 152 -16.73 2.69 -12.06
CA ILE A 152 -15.31 3.06 -12.04
C ILE A 152 -14.42 1.81 -12.15
N CYS A 153 -14.71 0.73 -11.43
CA CYS A 153 -13.91 -0.50 -11.53
C CYS A 153 -13.89 -1.09 -12.95
N VAL A 154 -15.03 -1.03 -13.66
CA VAL A 154 -15.10 -1.48 -15.06
C VAL A 154 -14.23 -0.61 -15.94
N GLU A 155 -14.34 0.72 -15.84
CA GLU A 155 -13.53 1.67 -16.62
C GLU A 155 -12.02 1.40 -16.43
N ILE A 156 -11.58 1.24 -15.19
CA ILE A 156 -10.18 0.93 -14.85
C ILE A 156 -9.74 -0.43 -15.39
N SER A 157 -10.62 -1.44 -15.36
CA SER A 157 -10.27 -2.79 -15.80
C SER A 157 -10.09 -2.88 -17.32
N THR A 158 -10.68 -1.95 -18.07
CA THR A 158 -10.62 -1.88 -19.53
C THR A 158 -9.47 -1.02 -20.08
N GLU A 159 -8.80 -0.23 -19.24
CA GLU A 159 -7.54 0.46 -19.54
C GLU A 159 -6.32 -0.46 -19.44
#